data_AF-A0A3P1BZM2-F1
#
_entry.id   AF-A0A3P1BZM2-F1
#
_cell.length_a   1.000
_cell.length_b   1.000
_cell.length_c   1.000
_cell.angle_alpha   90.00
_cell.angle_beta   90.00
_cell.angle_gamma   90.00
#
_symmetry.space_group_name_H-M   'P 1'
#
loop_
_entity.id
_entity.type
_entity.pdbx_description
1 polymer ?
#
loop_
_entity_poly.entity_id
_entity_poly.type
_entity_poly.pdbx_seq_one_letter_code
_entity_poly.pdbx_strand_id
1 'polypeptide(L)'
;MENELINNQLINPEDEINSIIFDALEAILDSTMEDGMLKEMPIIGIATKILNAGKLVRDRIFYNKVVKFFKNIGHYSDKEKADFFERHNKDESARQRLGEQIVIYLDKFDNLEKPVLLAKAYGAYIQGKISFPEFLDLGNLISIIKTHYLSEIAVILVFATDLDYKSLPIGDTFKRFLPFCEQEWLLERNDEINEDNYGHRMITDKAILIPIVKYKSTKLARNFSSYIINDIYEVERQRINEHYKNVYINPNNLR
;
A
#
# COMPACT_ATOMS: atom_id res chain seq x y z
N MET A 1 -15.17 -42.72 48.18
CA MET A 1 -14.57 -41.40 47.92
C MET A 1 -13.34 -41.63 47.07
N GLU A 2 -13.05 -40.69 46.17
CA GLU A 2 -11.96 -40.69 45.18
C GLU A 2 -12.20 -41.50 43.91
N ASN A 3 -12.90 -40.86 42.96
CA ASN A 3 -12.48 -40.81 41.56
C ASN A 3 -13.13 -39.60 40.87
N GLU A 4 -12.98 -38.43 41.49
CA GLU A 4 -13.09 -37.14 40.80
C GLU A 4 -11.66 -36.65 40.56
N LEU A 5 -11.02 -37.16 39.51
CA LEU A 5 -9.73 -36.66 39.04
C LEU A 5 -9.88 -36.18 37.60
N ILE A 6 -10.26 -34.90 37.52
CA ILE A 6 -9.73 -33.89 36.59
C ILE A 6 -9.80 -34.29 35.10
N ASN A 7 -10.97 -34.03 34.50
CA ASN A 7 -11.06 -33.71 33.07
C ASN A 7 -10.44 -32.32 32.86
N ASN A 8 -9.11 -32.23 32.79
CA ASN A 8 -8.48 -31.06 32.18
C ASN A 8 -8.70 -31.16 30.67
N GLN A 9 -9.70 -30.44 30.18
CA GLN A 9 -9.79 -30.09 28.77
C GLN A 9 -8.50 -29.34 28.42
N LEU A 10 -7.58 -30.01 27.74
CA LEU A 10 -6.42 -29.39 27.12
C LEU A 10 -6.94 -28.46 26.02
N ILE A 11 -7.13 -27.19 26.36
CA ILE A 11 -7.43 -26.15 25.37
C ILE A 11 -6.18 -26.03 24.49
N ASN A 12 -6.32 -26.34 23.20
CA ASN A 12 -5.22 -26.27 22.25
C ASN A 12 -4.85 -24.79 22.06
N PRO A 13 -3.57 -24.38 22.15
CA PRO A 13 -3.15 -23.00 21.94
C PRO A 13 -3.61 -22.41 20.59
N GLU A 14 -3.82 -23.24 19.58
CA GLU A 14 -4.40 -22.81 18.31
C GLU A 14 -5.86 -22.34 18.45
N ASP A 15 -6.65 -23.01 19.29
CA ASP A 15 -8.06 -22.68 19.54
C ASP A 15 -8.18 -21.37 20.32
N GLU A 16 -7.27 -21.13 21.27
CA GLU A 16 -7.22 -19.88 22.05
C GLU A 16 -6.79 -18.68 21.20
N ILE A 17 -5.81 -18.84 20.30
CA ILE A 17 -5.45 -17.71 19.43
C ILE A 17 -6.51 -17.47 18.35
N ASN A 18 -7.18 -18.53 17.89
CA ASN A 18 -8.31 -18.37 16.99
C ASN A 18 -9.43 -17.58 17.67
N SER A 19 -9.82 -17.94 18.90
CA SER A 19 -10.87 -17.21 19.63
C SER A 19 -10.52 -15.73 19.79
N ILE A 20 -9.27 -15.40 20.16
CA ILE A 20 -8.84 -13.99 20.28
C ILE A 20 -8.97 -13.22 18.95
N ILE A 21 -8.67 -13.85 17.82
CA ILE A 21 -8.80 -13.22 16.49
C ILE A 21 -10.27 -13.04 16.10
N PHE A 22 -11.11 -14.04 16.38
CA PHE A 22 -12.56 -13.98 16.17
C PHE A 22 -13.18 -12.88 17.03
N ASP A 23 -12.88 -12.86 18.32
CA ASP A 23 -13.37 -11.85 19.27
C ASP A 23 -12.90 -10.45 18.86
N ALA A 24 -11.65 -10.31 18.38
CA ALA A 24 -11.15 -9.03 17.88
C ALA A 24 -11.88 -8.59 16.60
N LEU A 25 -12.16 -9.51 15.67
CA LEU A 25 -12.90 -9.20 14.46
C LEU A 25 -14.36 -8.86 14.79
N GLU A 26 -15.01 -9.63 15.66
CA GLU A 26 -16.36 -9.38 16.15
C GLU A 26 -16.45 -8.02 16.84
N ALA A 27 -15.53 -7.71 17.77
CA ALA A 27 -15.49 -6.40 18.43
C ALA A 27 -15.28 -5.24 17.45
N ILE A 28 -14.44 -5.41 16.43
CA ILE A 28 -14.26 -4.39 15.37
C ILE A 28 -15.54 -4.28 14.56
N LEU A 29 -16.15 -5.39 14.14
CA LEU A 29 -17.38 -5.37 13.37
C LEU A 29 -18.51 -4.75 14.18
N ASP A 30 -18.70 -5.10 15.45
CA ASP A 30 -19.75 -4.56 16.31
C ASP A 30 -19.57 -3.07 16.54
N SER A 31 -18.38 -2.65 17.01
CA SER A 31 -18.08 -1.23 17.24
C SER A 31 -18.20 -0.39 15.97
N THR A 32 -17.89 -0.97 14.81
CA THR A 32 -17.98 -0.26 13.54
C THR A 32 -19.35 -0.37 12.85
N MET A 33 -20.14 -1.39 13.16
CA MET A 33 -21.53 -1.56 12.71
C MET A 33 -22.49 -0.62 13.46
N GLU A 34 -22.21 -0.30 14.73
CA GLU A 34 -22.93 0.71 15.50
C GLU A 34 -22.83 2.10 14.85
N ASP A 35 -21.71 2.39 14.20
CA ASP A 35 -21.44 3.66 13.51
C ASP A 35 -22.22 3.81 12.19
N GLY A 36 -23.05 2.84 11.79
CA GLY A 36 -23.91 2.84 10.59
C GLY A 36 -23.18 2.75 9.24
N MET A 37 -21.96 3.28 9.18
CA MET A 37 -21.05 3.38 8.04
C MET A 37 -20.67 2.03 7.44
N LEU A 38 -20.35 1.05 8.28
CA LEU A 38 -19.83 -0.23 7.84
C LEU A 38 -20.93 -1.23 7.50
N LYS A 39 -22.17 -1.08 7.99
CA LYS A 39 -23.30 -1.89 7.48
C LYS A 39 -23.48 -1.79 5.97
N GLU A 40 -23.04 -0.68 5.37
CA GLU A 40 -23.14 -0.44 3.94
C GLU A 40 -21.86 -0.79 3.15
N MET A 41 -20.79 -1.21 3.83
CA MET A 41 -19.58 -1.69 3.17
C MET A 41 -19.80 -3.05 2.51
N PRO A 42 -19.39 -3.21 1.25
CA PRO A 42 -19.67 -4.44 0.51
C PRO A 42 -18.92 -5.68 1.02
N ILE A 43 -17.85 -5.51 1.80
CA ILE A 43 -17.07 -6.63 2.35
C ILE A 43 -17.62 -7.16 3.69
N ILE A 44 -18.55 -6.44 4.34
CA ILE A 44 -19.03 -6.81 5.68
C ILE A 44 -19.86 -8.10 5.67
N GLY A 45 -20.68 -8.30 4.64
CA GLY A 45 -21.39 -9.56 4.44
C GLY A 45 -20.47 -10.76 4.19
N ILE A 46 -19.21 -10.52 3.80
CA ILE A 46 -18.19 -11.56 3.69
C ILE A 46 -17.53 -11.76 5.06
N ALA A 47 -17.13 -10.69 5.76
CA ALA A 47 -16.58 -10.77 7.11
C ALA A 47 -17.44 -11.60 8.07
N THR A 48 -18.76 -11.39 8.08
CA THR A 48 -19.71 -12.15 8.91
C THR A 48 -19.82 -13.62 8.50
N LYS A 49 -19.74 -13.94 7.20
CA LYS A 49 -19.72 -15.33 6.71
C LYS A 49 -18.45 -16.07 7.13
N ILE A 50 -17.32 -15.37 7.14
CA ILE A 50 -16.04 -15.96 7.54
C ILE A 50 -16.07 -16.19 9.06
N LEU A 51 -16.57 -15.24 9.87
CA LEU A 51 -16.80 -15.44 11.32
C LEU A 51 -17.64 -16.70 11.60
N ASN A 52 -18.75 -16.87 10.87
CA ASN A 52 -19.65 -18.02 11.04
C ASN A 52 -19.07 -19.35 10.55
N ALA A 53 -18.02 -19.35 9.73
CA ALA A 53 -17.41 -20.54 9.14
C ALA A 53 -16.27 -21.14 9.99
N GLY A 54 -15.97 -20.56 11.16
CA GLY A 54 -14.70 -20.68 11.87
C GLY A 54 -14.21 -22.07 12.30
N LYS A 55 -13.54 -22.82 11.40
CA LYS A 55 -12.77 -24.05 11.76
C LYS A 55 -11.54 -24.40 10.90
N LEU A 56 -11.05 -23.59 9.95
CA LEU A 56 -9.85 -23.96 9.16
C LEU A 56 -8.64 -23.05 9.43
N VAL A 57 -7.46 -23.63 9.66
CA VAL A 57 -6.19 -22.92 9.94
C VAL A 57 -5.78 -21.96 8.80
N ARG A 58 -6.16 -22.28 7.55
CA ARG A 58 -5.96 -21.38 6.39
C ARG A 58 -6.71 -20.06 6.56
N ASP A 59 -7.82 -20.09 7.28
CA ASP A 59 -8.64 -18.92 7.50
C ASP A 59 -7.92 -17.94 8.45
N ARG A 60 -7.02 -18.39 9.35
CA ARG A 60 -6.33 -17.51 10.34
C ARG A 60 -5.53 -16.38 9.72
N ILE A 61 -4.70 -16.68 8.73
CA ILE A 61 -3.90 -15.63 8.06
C ILE A 61 -4.83 -14.68 7.31
N PHE A 62 -5.85 -15.22 6.66
CA PHE A 62 -6.83 -14.42 5.95
C PHE A 62 -7.66 -13.54 6.90
N TYR A 63 -8.12 -14.05 8.04
CA TYR A 63 -8.77 -13.29 9.11
C TYR A 63 -7.89 -12.14 9.57
N ASN A 64 -6.60 -12.38 9.83
CA ASN A 64 -5.69 -11.34 10.24
C ASN A 64 -5.54 -10.24 9.18
N LYS A 65 -5.59 -10.58 7.90
CA LYS A 65 -5.60 -9.60 6.81
C LYS A 65 -6.89 -8.80 6.78
N VAL A 66 -8.05 -9.46 6.95
CA VAL A 66 -9.37 -8.81 7.03
C VAL A 66 -9.43 -7.85 8.22
N VAL A 67 -9.04 -8.31 9.42
CA VAL A 67 -8.93 -7.50 10.64
C VAL A 67 -8.02 -6.30 10.42
N LYS A 68 -6.82 -6.50 9.87
CA LYS A 68 -5.90 -5.40 9.61
C LYS A 68 -6.45 -4.40 8.59
N PHE A 69 -7.12 -4.87 7.55
CA PHE A 69 -7.78 -3.99 6.60
C PHE A 69 -8.82 -3.11 7.30
N PHE A 70 -9.77 -3.70 8.04
CA PHE A 70 -10.81 -2.94 8.73
C PHE A 70 -10.26 -1.99 9.80
N LYS A 71 -9.26 -2.39 10.59
CA LYS A 71 -8.60 -1.50 11.56
C LYS A 71 -7.95 -0.26 10.93
N ASN A 72 -7.59 -0.34 9.65
CA ASN A 72 -6.88 0.72 8.93
C ASN A 72 -7.75 1.41 7.87
N ILE A 73 -9.01 1.01 7.72
CA ILE A 73 -9.98 1.83 7.02
C ILE A 73 -10.15 3.07 7.88
N GLY A 74 -9.75 4.23 7.36
CA GLY A 74 -9.90 5.49 8.07
C GLY A 74 -11.35 5.76 8.46
N HIS A 75 -11.55 6.62 9.46
CA HIS A 75 -12.88 7.15 9.76
C HIS A 75 -13.25 8.21 8.72
N TYR A 76 -14.42 8.07 8.11
CA TYR A 76 -14.97 9.05 7.17
C TYR A 76 -16.15 9.76 7.80
N SER A 77 -16.37 11.03 7.45
CA SER A 77 -17.57 11.77 7.84
C SER A 77 -18.81 11.20 7.13
N ASP A 78 -20.00 11.39 7.71
CA ASP A 78 -21.25 10.93 7.09
C ASP A 78 -21.48 11.54 5.71
N LYS A 79 -20.98 12.77 5.49
CA LYS A 79 -20.97 13.41 4.19
C LYS A 79 -20.07 12.69 3.19
N GLU A 80 -18.82 12.39 3.53
CA GLU A 80 -17.91 11.66 2.63
C GLU A 80 -18.47 10.30 2.25
N LYS A 81 -19.12 9.62 3.20
CA LYS A 81 -19.83 8.36 2.96
C LYS A 81 -21.00 8.58 2.00
N ALA A 82 -21.91 9.49 2.31
CA ALA A 82 -23.09 9.78 1.50
C ALA A 82 -22.69 10.16 0.06
N ASP A 83 -21.66 11.00 -0.09
CA ASP A 83 -21.13 11.39 -1.40
C ASP A 83 -20.55 10.18 -2.14
N PHE A 84 -19.84 9.26 -1.46
CA PHE A 84 -19.38 8.01 -2.06
C PHE A 84 -20.55 7.12 -2.52
N PHE A 85 -21.55 6.94 -1.66
CA PHE A 85 -22.76 6.18 -1.99
C PHE A 85 -23.45 6.76 -3.20
N GLU A 86 -23.56 8.08 -3.25
CA GLU A 86 -24.21 8.77 -4.34
C GLU A 86 -23.45 8.62 -5.67
N ARG A 87 -22.12 8.72 -5.63
CA ARG A 87 -21.25 8.64 -6.82
C ARG A 87 -21.11 7.23 -7.38
N HIS A 88 -20.97 6.23 -6.51
CA HIS A 88 -20.38 4.95 -6.91
C HIS A 88 -21.09 3.70 -6.38
N ASN A 89 -22.06 3.86 -5.48
CA ASN A 89 -22.64 2.75 -4.73
C ASN A 89 -24.19 2.70 -4.82
N LYS A 90 -24.79 3.36 -5.84
CA LYS A 90 -26.24 3.33 -6.09
C LYS A 90 -26.74 1.98 -6.63
N ASP A 91 -25.88 1.20 -7.28
CA ASP A 91 -26.19 -0.13 -7.82
C ASP A 91 -25.55 -1.24 -6.97
N GLU A 92 -26.38 -2.16 -6.48
CA GLU A 92 -25.99 -3.32 -5.68
C GLU A 92 -24.89 -4.16 -6.34
N SER A 93 -24.93 -4.31 -7.67
CA SER A 93 -23.93 -5.08 -8.42
C SER A 93 -22.54 -4.44 -8.38
N ALA A 94 -22.46 -3.10 -8.43
CA ALA A 94 -21.18 -2.39 -8.32
C ALA A 94 -20.57 -2.56 -6.92
N ARG A 95 -21.41 -2.48 -5.86
CA ARG A 95 -20.94 -2.68 -4.48
C ARG A 95 -20.41 -4.09 -4.30
N GLN A 96 -21.18 -5.08 -4.72
CA GLN A 96 -20.78 -6.49 -4.62
C GLN A 96 -19.43 -6.73 -5.30
N ARG A 97 -19.24 -6.23 -6.52
CA ARG A 97 -17.95 -6.35 -7.24
C ARG A 97 -16.80 -5.72 -6.47
N LEU A 98 -17.00 -4.53 -5.89
CA LEU A 98 -15.96 -3.89 -5.07
C LEU A 98 -15.59 -4.76 -3.85
N GLY A 99 -16.57 -5.31 -3.14
CA GLY A 99 -16.34 -6.21 -2.01
C GLY A 99 -15.59 -7.48 -2.40
N GLU A 100 -16.02 -8.12 -3.50
CA GLU A 100 -15.36 -9.30 -4.06
C GLU A 100 -13.90 -9.02 -4.45
N GLN A 101 -13.62 -7.87 -5.08
CA GLN A 101 -12.24 -7.50 -5.44
C GLN A 101 -11.35 -7.28 -4.20
N ILE A 102 -11.86 -6.63 -3.15
CA ILE A 102 -11.11 -6.48 -1.89
C ILE A 102 -10.76 -7.85 -1.32
N VAL A 103 -11.71 -8.79 -1.31
CA VAL A 103 -11.49 -10.17 -0.83
C VAL A 103 -10.44 -10.89 -1.66
N ILE A 104 -10.50 -10.76 -2.99
CA ILE A 104 -9.49 -11.32 -3.90
C ILE A 104 -8.10 -10.77 -3.58
N TYR A 105 -7.97 -9.46 -3.33
CA TYR A 105 -6.69 -8.87 -2.96
C TYR A 105 -6.18 -9.37 -1.60
N LEU A 106 -7.03 -9.39 -0.58
CA LEU A 106 -6.67 -9.89 0.74
C LEU A 106 -6.24 -11.36 0.68
N ASP A 107 -6.92 -12.20 -0.08
CA ASP A 107 -6.52 -13.60 -0.24
C ASP A 107 -5.12 -13.71 -0.87
N LYS A 108 -4.86 -12.94 -1.94
CA LYS A 108 -3.58 -12.92 -2.66
C LYS A 108 -2.38 -12.40 -1.87
N PHE A 109 -2.57 -11.54 -0.87
CA PHE A 109 -1.45 -10.90 -0.19
C PHE A 109 -0.54 -11.90 0.55
N ASP A 110 0.76 -11.74 0.40
CA ASP A 110 1.78 -12.58 1.06
C ASP A 110 2.32 -11.98 2.37
N ASN A 111 1.87 -10.77 2.75
CA ASN A 111 2.28 -10.08 3.96
C ASN A 111 1.07 -9.35 4.62
N LEU A 112 1.05 -9.31 5.95
CA LEU A 112 0.12 -8.57 6.80
C LEU A 112 0.28 -7.03 6.76
N GLU A 113 1.28 -6.48 6.08
CA GLU A 113 1.39 -5.04 5.83
C GLU A 113 0.55 -4.58 4.63
N LYS A 114 0.35 -5.45 3.63
CA LYS A 114 -0.41 -5.13 2.41
C LYS A 114 -1.89 -4.78 2.65
N PRO A 115 -2.61 -5.41 3.60
CA PRO A 115 -3.96 -4.99 3.98
C PRO A 115 -4.03 -3.52 4.40
N VAL A 116 -2.98 -2.98 5.05
CA VAL A 116 -2.92 -1.57 5.44
C VAL A 116 -2.82 -0.67 4.20
N LEU A 117 -1.99 -1.06 3.23
CA LEU A 117 -1.86 -0.34 1.96
C LEU A 117 -3.18 -0.36 1.16
N LEU A 118 -3.87 -1.50 1.15
CA LEU A 118 -5.17 -1.63 0.50
C LEU A 118 -6.24 -0.76 1.18
N ALA A 119 -6.21 -0.65 2.51
CA ALA A 119 -7.11 0.23 3.26
C ALA A 119 -6.90 1.71 2.89
N LYS A 120 -5.64 2.14 2.72
CA LYS A 120 -5.31 3.48 2.20
C LYS A 120 -5.85 3.70 0.78
N ALA A 121 -5.69 2.72 -0.12
CA ALA A 121 -6.23 2.78 -1.49
C ALA A 121 -7.76 2.89 -1.48
N TYR A 122 -8.41 2.07 -0.66
CA TYR A 122 -9.85 2.08 -0.50
C TYR A 122 -10.32 3.45 0.04
N GLY A 123 -9.61 4.03 1.01
CA GLY A 123 -9.93 5.36 1.52
C GLY A 123 -9.84 6.47 0.49
N ALA A 124 -8.79 6.46 -0.34
CA ALA A 124 -8.68 7.39 -1.46
C ALA A 124 -9.85 7.23 -2.45
N TYR A 125 -10.31 6.00 -2.67
CA TYR A 125 -11.47 5.72 -3.52
C TYR A 125 -12.78 6.24 -2.90
N ILE A 126 -13.02 5.99 -1.62
CA ILE A 126 -14.19 6.53 -0.88
C ILE A 126 -14.25 8.05 -1.00
N GLN A 127 -13.13 8.72 -0.77
CA GLN A 127 -13.02 10.17 -0.83
C GLN A 127 -13.10 10.75 -2.26
N GLY A 128 -13.22 9.91 -3.30
CA GLY A 128 -13.28 10.35 -4.70
C GLY A 128 -11.95 10.91 -5.22
N LYS A 129 -10.84 10.64 -4.54
CA LYS A 129 -9.49 11.08 -4.94
C LYS A 129 -8.94 10.21 -6.08
N ILE A 130 -9.43 8.98 -6.18
CA ILE A 130 -9.17 8.04 -7.27
C ILE A 130 -10.49 7.42 -7.75
N SER A 131 -10.52 6.97 -8.99
CA SER A 131 -11.60 6.23 -9.64
C SER A 131 -11.49 4.72 -9.36
N PHE A 132 -12.53 3.96 -9.74
CA PHE A 132 -12.53 2.50 -9.55
C PHE A 132 -11.42 1.79 -10.34
N PRO A 133 -11.15 2.10 -11.63
CA PRO A 133 -10.01 1.51 -12.33
C PRO A 133 -8.67 1.80 -11.63
N GLU A 134 -8.47 3.02 -11.14
CA GLU A 134 -7.25 3.38 -10.42
C GLU A 134 -7.12 2.66 -9.07
N PHE A 135 -8.23 2.38 -8.39
CA PHE A 135 -8.24 1.51 -7.22
C PHE A 135 -7.79 0.08 -7.57
N LEU A 136 -8.26 -0.47 -8.69
CA LEU A 136 -7.85 -1.79 -9.16
C LEU A 136 -6.35 -1.81 -9.52
N ASP A 137 -5.85 -0.78 -10.20
CA ASP A 137 -4.43 -0.67 -10.55
C ASP A 137 -3.54 -0.64 -9.29
N LEU A 138 -3.95 0.15 -8.27
CA LEU A 138 -3.26 0.19 -6.99
C LEU A 138 -3.34 -1.15 -6.25
N GLY A 139 -4.51 -1.80 -6.23
CA GLY A 139 -4.67 -3.12 -5.61
C GLY A 139 -3.77 -4.18 -6.25
N ASN A 140 -3.68 -4.18 -7.59
CA ASN A 140 -2.78 -5.04 -8.35
C ASN A 140 -1.31 -4.77 -8.00
N LEU A 141 -0.89 -3.50 -8.01
CA LEU A 141 0.47 -3.08 -7.62
C LEU A 141 0.82 -3.51 -6.19
N ILE A 142 -0.10 -3.31 -5.24
CA ILE A 142 0.08 -3.73 -3.84
C ILE A 142 0.23 -5.25 -3.75
N SER A 143 -0.47 -6.01 -4.59
CA SER A 143 -0.40 -7.47 -4.57
C SER A 143 0.99 -8.00 -4.95
N ILE A 144 1.70 -7.32 -5.85
CA ILE A 144 3.00 -7.75 -6.38
C ILE A 144 4.20 -7.16 -5.62
N ILE A 145 4.07 -5.93 -5.10
CA ILE A 145 5.19 -5.22 -4.47
C ILE A 145 5.66 -5.95 -3.21
N LYS A 146 6.96 -5.91 -2.92
CA LYS A 146 7.48 -6.37 -1.63
C LYS A 146 7.59 -5.18 -0.69
N THR A 147 7.00 -5.27 0.49
CA THR A 147 6.85 -4.12 1.38
C THR A 147 8.18 -3.63 1.96
N HIS A 148 9.18 -4.52 2.06
CA HIS A 148 10.55 -4.13 2.45
C HIS A 148 11.32 -3.36 1.38
N TYR A 149 10.76 -3.15 0.18
CA TYR A 149 11.32 -2.30 -0.88
C TYR A 149 10.62 -0.95 -1.04
N LEU A 150 9.65 -0.62 -0.17
CA LEU A 150 8.87 0.60 -0.33
C LEU A 150 9.72 1.88 -0.21
N SER A 151 10.75 1.87 0.62
CA SER A 151 11.64 3.03 0.78
C SER A 151 12.47 3.28 -0.47
N GLU A 152 13.02 2.24 -1.08
CA GLU A 152 13.80 2.34 -2.32
C GLU A 152 12.94 2.74 -3.50
N ILE A 153 11.70 2.24 -3.57
CA ILE A 153 10.73 2.67 -4.57
C ILE A 153 10.35 4.14 -4.34
N ALA A 154 10.10 4.55 -3.09
CA ALA A 154 9.80 5.94 -2.75
C ALA A 154 10.91 6.89 -3.20
N VAL A 155 12.18 6.55 -2.94
CA VAL A 155 13.35 7.30 -3.43
C VAL A 155 13.26 7.48 -4.95
N ILE A 156 13.07 6.41 -5.70
CA ILE A 156 12.97 6.48 -7.17
C ILE A 156 11.84 7.40 -7.60
N LEU A 157 10.67 7.29 -6.96
CA LEU A 157 9.52 8.13 -7.29
C LEU A 157 9.80 9.61 -7.01
N VAL A 158 10.39 9.96 -5.86
CA VAL A 158 10.79 11.34 -5.52
C VAL A 158 11.67 11.95 -6.61
N PHE A 159 12.67 11.19 -7.06
CA PHE A 159 13.55 11.65 -8.15
C PHE A 159 12.80 11.83 -9.48
N ALA A 160 11.76 11.03 -9.73
CA ALA A 160 10.98 11.11 -10.97
C ALA A 160 9.87 12.19 -10.96
N THR A 161 9.50 12.74 -9.79
CA THR A 161 8.36 13.66 -9.62
C THR A 161 8.75 15.06 -9.16
N ASP A 162 9.62 15.19 -8.16
CA ASP A 162 9.87 16.44 -7.43
C ASP A 162 11.15 17.16 -7.85
N LEU A 163 12.12 16.38 -8.32
CA LEU A 163 13.39 16.90 -8.75
C LEU A 163 13.26 17.16 -10.25
N ASP A 164 13.52 18.40 -10.68
CA ASP A 164 13.52 18.88 -12.08
C ASP A 164 14.50 18.10 -13.00
N TYR A 165 15.14 17.09 -12.43
CA TYR A 165 15.83 16.02 -13.07
C TYR A 165 14.79 15.00 -13.52
N LYS A 166 14.18 15.23 -14.70
CA LYS A 166 13.51 14.18 -15.49
C LYS A 166 14.43 12.99 -15.80
N SER A 167 15.62 12.90 -15.21
CA SER A 167 16.77 12.16 -15.63
C SER A 167 17.38 11.49 -14.39
N LEU A 168 17.36 10.15 -14.34
CA LEU A 168 17.83 9.40 -13.18
C LEU A 168 19.31 9.05 -13.34
N PRO A 169 20.18 9.35 -12.37
CA PRO A 169 21.54 8.81 -12.37
C PRO A 169 21.45 7.30 -12.12
N ILE A 170 21.99 6.49 -13.02
CA ILE A 170 21.97 5.02 -12.90
C ILE A 170 23.02 4.56 -11.86
N GLY A 171 22.74 4.85 -10.59
CA GLY A 171 23.44 4.27 -9.44
C GLY A 171 22.93 2.87 -9.10
N ASP A 172 23.61 2.14 -8.22
CA ASP A 172 23.31 0.73 -7.98
C ASP A 172 21.91 0.49 -7.39
N THR A 173 21.40 1.40 -6.55
CA THR A 173 20.00 1.37 -6.08
C THR A 173 19.01 1.48 -7.25
N PHE A 174 19.23 2.42 -8.16
CA PHE A 174 18.36 2.61 -9.33
C PHE A 174 18.43 1.40 -10.25
N LYS A 175 19.62 0.86 -10.56
CA LYS A 175 19.76 -0.35 -11.40
C LYS A 175 18.91 -1.52 -10.90
N ARG A 176 18.77 -1.66 -9.58
CA ARG A 176 18.04 -2.78 -8.97
C ARG A 176 16.53 -2.62 -9.06
N PHE A 177 16.00 -1.42 -8.83
CA PHE A 177 14.56 -1.19 -8.67
C PHE A 177 13.89 -0.47 -9.85
N LEU A 178 14.67 0.15 -10.73
CA LEU A 178 14.18 0.80 -11.94
C LEU A 178 13.49 -0.17 -12.90
N PRO A 179 14.00 -1.39 -13.18
CA PRO A 179 13.28 -2.35 -14.02
C PRO A 179 11.90 -2.72 -13.46
N PHE A 180 11.79 -2.85 -12.14
CA PHE A 180 10.50 -3.07 -11.48
C PHE A 180 9.55 -1.87 -11.71
N CYS A 181 10.05 -0.65 -11.53
CA CYS A 181 9.23 0.56 -11.73
C CYS A 181 8.77 0.74 -13.19
N GLU A 182 9.58 0.32 -14.16
CA GLU A 182 9.20 0.30 -15.57
C GLU A 182 8.15 -0.79 -15.85
N GLN A 183 8.42 -2.02 -15.41
CA GLN A 183 7.56 -3.18 -15.65
C GLN A 183 6.17 -2.99 -15.05
N GLU A 184 6.10 -2.43 -13.84
CA GLU A 184 4.84 -2.18 -13.13
C GLU A 184 4.25 -0.80 -13.40
N TRP A 185 4.71 -0.17 -14.48
CA TRP A 185 4.17 1.07 -15.03
C TRP A 185 4.10 2.22 -14.01
N LEU A 186 5.06 2.26 -13.08
CA LEU A 186 5.30 3.41 -12.20
C LEU A 186 6.04 4.51 -12.96
N LEU A 187 6.96 4.12 -13.83
CA LEU A 187 7.75 5.02 -14.66
C LEU A 187 7.62 4.66 -16.14
N GLU A 188 7.44 5.67 -16.98
CA GLU A 188 7.54 5.55 -18.44
C GLU A 188 8.87 6.14 -18.89
N ARG A 189 9.61 5.39 -19.71
CA ARG A 189 10.81 5.92 -20.36
C ARG A 189 10.42 6.96 -21.39
N ASN A 190 11.08 8.11 -21.36
CA ASN A 190 10.77 9.25 -22.23
C ASN A 190 11.88 9.55 -23.26
N ASP A 191 12.96 8.77 -23.27
CA ASP A 191 14.08 8.89 -24.21
C ASP A 191 14.31 7.58 -24.97
N GLU A 192 14.65 7.68 -26.27
CA GLU A 192 15.45 6.66 -26.95
C GLU A 192 16.86 6.67 -26.31
N ILE A 193 17.44 5.51 -25.99
CA ILE A 193 18.81 5.44 -25.47
C ILE A 193 19.74 6.01 -26.53
N ASN A 194 20.16 7.28 -26.38
CA ASN A 194 21.16 7.88 -27.24
C ASN A 194 22.49 7.93 -26.48
N GLU A 195 23.59 7.58 -27.15
CA GLU A 195 24.94 7.48 -26.58
C GLU A 195 25.47 8.82 -26.02
N ASP A 196 24.72 9.91 -26.19
CA ASP A 196 25.08 11.25 -25.72
C ASP A 196 24.54 11.60 -24.32
N ASN A 197 23.68 10.77 -23.71
CA ASN A 197 23.08 11.06 -22.41
C ASN A 197 23.98 10.60 -21.24
N TYR A 198 25.16 11.18 -21.13
CA TYR A 198 26.03 10.98 -19.96
C TYR A 198 26.12 12.27 -19.13
N GLY A 199 25.82 12.15 -17.84
CA GLY A 199 26.16 13.18 -16.86
C GLY A 199 27.60 13.02 -16.39
N HIS A 200 28.25 14.12 -16.04
CA HIS A 200 29.54 14.09 -15.38
C HIS A 200 29.35 14.15 -13.87
N ARG A 201 29.84 13.14 -13.15
CA ARG A 201 30.01 13.21 -11.69
C ARG A 201 31.48 13.26 -11.36
N MET A 202 31.91 14.31 -10.67
CA MET A 202 33.26 14.40 -10.12
C MET A 202 33.33 13.51 -8.88
N ILE A 203 34.23 12.54 -8.87
CA ILE A 203 34.64 11.82 -7.66
C ILE A 203 36.13 12.07 -7.50
N THR A 204 36.52 12.77 -6.43
CA THR A 204 37.89 13.29 -6.26
C THR A 204 38.28 14.14 -7.48
N ASP A 205 39.30 13.73 -8.24
CA ASP A 205 39.83 14.47 -9.39
C ASP A 205 39.44 13.83 -10.74
N LYS A 206 38.53 12.85 -10.73
CA LYS A 206 38.12 12.11 -11.93
C LYS A 206 36.66 12.38 -12.27
N ALA A 207 36.43 12.80 -13.51
CA ALA A 207 35.11 12.86 -14.10
C ALA A 207 34.68 11.44 -14.49
N ILE A 208 33.62 10.95 -13.86
CA ILE A 208 32.96 9.69 -14.25
C ILE A 208 31.75 10.04 -15.09
N LEU A 209 31.64 9.40 -16.26
CA LEU A 209 30.45 9.42 -17.09
C LEU A 209 29.41 8.49 -16.48
N ILE A 210 28.27 9.05 -16.09
CA ILE A 210 27.12 8.29 -15.58
C ILE A 210 26.03 8.35 -16.64
N PRO A 211 25.56 7.20 -17.17
CA PRO A 211 24.44 7.21 -18.10
C PRO A 211 23.21 7.76 -17.40
N ILE A 212 22.52 8.67 -18.08
CA ILE A 212 21.32 9.34 -17.63
C ILE A 212 20.19 8.89 -18.55
N VAL A 213 19.07 8.47 -17.97
CA VAL A 213 17.86 8.11 -18.71
C VAL A 213 16.72 8.97 -18.23
N LYS A 214 15.93 9.54 -19.16
CA LYS A 214 14.74 10.28 -18.76
C LYS A 214 13.52 9.41 -18.55
N TYR A 215 12.84 9.72 -17.45
CA TYR A 215 11.62 9.07 -17.03
C TYR A 215 10.51 10.09 -16.80
N LYS A 216 9.28 9.62 -16.98
CA LYS A 216 8.05 10.33 -16.65
C LYS A 216 7.29 9.50 -15.62
N SER A 217 6.94 10.10 -14.49
CA SER A 217 6.04 9.48 -13.53
C SER A 217 4.65 9.29 -14.12
N THR A 218 4.12 8.08 -13.97
CA THR A 218 2.77 7.77 -14.46
C THR A 218 1.70 8.29 -13.49
N LYS A 219 0.42 8.14 -13.87
CA LYS A 219 -0.68 8.43 -12.95
C LYS A 219 -0.72 7.42 -11.80
N LEU A 220 -0.42 6.15 -12.07
CA LEU A 220 -0.32 5.11 -11.05
C LEU A 220 0.75 5.45 -10.01
N ALA A 221 1.95 5.85 -10.43
CA ALA A 221 3.00 6.27 -9.51
C ALA A 221 2.62 7.48 -8.64
N ARG A 222 1.93 8.47 -9.22
CA ARG A 222 1.44 9.63 -8.48
C ARG A 222 0.39 9.24 -7.44
N ASN A 223 -0.56 8.39 -7.81
CA ASN A 223 -1.56 7.88 -6.88
C ASN A 223 -0.92 7.02 -5.77
N PHE A 224 0.04 6.17 -6.13
CA PHE A 224 0.74 5.31 -5.19
C PHE A 224 1.54 6.12 -4.15
N SER A 225 2.35 7.07 -4.62
CA SER A 225 3.10 7.99 -3.75
C SER A 225 2.20 8.88 -2.90
N SER A 226 1.14 9.45 -3.47
CA SER A 226 0.29 10.42 -2.77
C SER A 226 -0.66 9.78 -1.74
N TYR A 227 -1.10 8.55 -1.98
CA TYR A 227 -2.17 7.96 -1.17
C TYR A 227 -1.76 6.70 -0.43
N ILE A 228 -0.79 5.93 -0.91
CA ILE A 228 -0.46 4.60 -0.35
C ILE A 228 0.78 4.65 0.52
N ILE A 229 1.84 5.28 0.02
CA ILE A 229 3.14 5.35 0.68
C ILE A 229 3.54 6.79 1.03
N ASN A 230 2.58 7.70 1.19
CA ASN A 230 2.85 9.12 1.40
C ASN A 230 3.76 9.39 2.61
N ASP A 231 3.55 8.65 3.69
CA ASP A 231 4.38 8.65 4.89
C ASP A 231 5.85 8.35 4.59
N ILE A 232 6.13 7.34 3.76
CA ILE A 232 7.49 6.97 3.34
C ILE A 232 8.02 7.99 2.33
N TYR A 233 7.18 8.37 1.37
CA TYR A 233 7.51 9.29 0.29
C TYR A 233 7.95 10.66 0.81
N GLU A 234 7.21 11.26 1.75
CA GLU A 234 7.55 12.57 2.30
C GLU A 234 8.84 12.56 3.13
N VAL A 235 9.09 11.48 3.88
CA VAL A 235 10.36 11.30 4.62
C VAL A 235 11.54 11.26 3.66
N GLU A 236 11.42 10.46 2.59
CA GLU A 236 12.45 10.34 1.56
C GLU A 236 12.66 11.64 0.79
N ARG A 237 11.56 12.33 0.46
CA ARG A 237 11.56 13.64 -0.18
C ARG A 237 12.31 14.68 0.64
N GLN A 238 12.03 14.75 1.95
CA GLN A 238 12.73 15.66 2.86
C GLN A 238 14.23 15.33 2.93
N ARG A 239 14.58 14.05 3.13
CA ARG A 239 15.96 13.58 3.19
C ARG A 239 16.76 13.96 1.94
N ILE A 240 16.19 13.74 0.76
CA ILE A 240 16.82 14.05 -0.52
C ILE A 240 16.99 15.56 -0.70
N ASN A 241 15.96 16.35 -0.36
CA ASN A 241 16.02 17.81 -0.45
C ASN A 241 17.08 18.41 0.50
N GLU A 242 17.19 17.88 1.72
CA GLU A 242 18.24 18.28 2.67
C GLU A 242 19.63 17.93 2.17
N HIS A 243 19.84 16.72 1.65
CA HIS A 243 21.11 16.32 1.05
C HIS A 243 21.49 17.25 -0.10
N TYR A 244 20.55 17.55 -1.00
CA TYR A 244 20.78 18.45 -2.13
C TYR A 244 21.16 19.87 -1.67
N LYS A 245 20.45 20.43 -0.69
CA LYS A 245 20.79 21.74 -0.08
C LYS A 245 22.20 21.74 0.51
N ASN A 246 22.57 20.69 1.23
CA ASN A 246 23.86 20.59 1.90
C ASN A 246 25.03 20.45 0.90
N VAL A 247 24.84 19.74 -0.21
CA VAL A 247 25.90 19.51 -1.20
C VAL A 247 26.05 20.66 -2.20
N TYR A 248 24.94 21.27 -2.64
CA TYR A 248 24.95 22.21 -3.77
C TYR A 248 24.64 23.66 -3.40
N ILE A 249 24.06 23.93 -2.23
CA ILE A 249 23.61 25.27 -1.85
C ILE A 249 24.43 25.84 -0.68
N ASN A 250 25.14 25.02 0.10
CA ASN A 250 26.02 25.50 1.16
C ASN A 250 27.46 25.74 0.65
N PRO A 251 27.90 27.00 0.44
CA PRO A 251 29.22 27.31 -0.13
C PRO A 251 30.40 26.89 0.77
N ASN A 252 30.14 26.50 2.02
CA ASN A 252 31.17 26.04 2.95
C ASN A 252 31.57 24.56 2.79
N ASN A 253 30.84 23.77 1.98
CA ASN A 253 31.11 22.33 1.76
C ASN A 253 31.92 22.03 0.49
N LEU A 254 32.37 23.07 -0.23
CA LEU A 254 33.24 22.98 -1.43
C LEU A 254 34.72 23.25 -1.12
N ARG A 255 35.15 23.06 0.14
CA ARG A 255 36.55 23.21 0.56
C ARG A 255 37.12 21.90 1.08
#